data_AF-A0A6I2Z6N6-F1
#
_entry.id   AF-A0A6I2Z6N6-F1
#
_cell.length_a   1.000
_cell.length_b   1.000
_cell.length_c   1.000
_cell.angle_alpha   90.00
_cell.angle_beta   90.00
_cell.angle_gamma   90.00
#
_symmetry.space_group_name_H-M   'P 1'
#
loop_
_entity.id
_entity.type
_entity.pdbx_description
1 polymer ?
#
loop_
_entity_poly.entity_id
_entity_poly.type
_entity_poly.pdbx_seq_one_letter_code
_entity_poly.pdbx_strand_id
1 'polypeptide(L)'
;MRCRCASRRTLLTHQTLPRLPGRPSERVSAYGPRARASHPDSVTLVSTLAERLGYAPDAKLVIISCDDLGSSHAANVGVYAALREGAASCASLMVPAPWAHHAAAMYRGDDLGVHLTLNAEHPLYQWGPITHAPSLLSGGGGFPSSIDDLWEHADAEEVRRECRAQIERAIVWGVDVTHLAPHLSAITLRPEFFDVYLDLAVEFRLPIRLPSTVTADRAGFPFRSLAAEEGIVFPDHFNHDWRPGSRDRVFEALASLKPGVTEIHVQPVIDTPEVRAISDDAEGWIDDYRLVVDNAADVRAAISTAGASLIGYRALRTAMRS
;
A
#
# COMPACT_ATOMS: atom_id res chain seq x y z
N MET A 1 -17.39 54.56 -14.52
CA MET A 1 -16.63 53.52 -15.24
C MET A 1 -16.19 52.47 -14.22
N ARG A 2 -16.94 51.36 -14.08
CA ARG A 2 -16.66 50.28 -13.13
C ARG A 2 -16.00 49.15 -13.90
N CYS A 3 -14.76 48.78 -13.57
CA CYS A 3 -14.11 47.60 -14.13
C CYS A 3 -14.15 46.48 -13.08
N ARG A 4 -14.96 45.45 -13.36
CA ARG A 4 -15.00 44.20 -12.60
C ARG A 4 -13.83 43.34 -13.06
N CYS A 5 -12.94 42.95 -12.15
CA CYS A 5 -12.01 41.86 -12.43
C CYS A 5 -12.56 40.60 -11.75
N ALA A 6 -12.86 39.60 -12.57
CA ALA A 6 -13.50 38.36 -12.18
C ALA A 6 -12.53 37.45 -11.42
N SER A 7 -12.95 37.01 -10.23
CA SER A 7 -12.35 35.89 -9.52
C SER A 7 -12.46 34.63 -10.37
N ARG A 8 -11.31 34.10 -10.82
CA ARG A 8 -11.23 32.75 -11.38
C ARG A 8 -11.34 31.77 -10.22
N ARG A 9 -12.49 31.12 -10.11
CA ARG A 9 -12.65 29.88 -9.34
C ARG A 9 -11.70 28.84 -9.92
N THR A 10 -10.71 28.44 -9.13
CA THR A 10 -9.94 27.21 -9.36
C THR A 10 -10.91 26.04 -9.25
N LEU A 11 -11.02 25.26 -10.33
CA LEU A 11 -11.81 24.04 -10.36
C LEU A 11 -11.08 22.99 -9.51
N LEU A 12 -11.75 22.56 -8.43
CA LEU A 12 -11.37 21.39 -7.63
C LEU A 12 -11.33 20.15 -8.52
N THR A 13 -10.15 19.56 -8.67
CA THR A 13 -10.02 18.17 -9.09
C THR A 13 -10.13 17.28 -7.86
N HIS A 14 -11.33 16.79 -7.60
CA HIS A 14 -11.47 15.56 -6.82
C HIS A 14 -10.62 14.48 -7.48
N GLN A 15 -9.84 13.71 -6.70
CA GLN A 15 -9.18 12.50 -7.18
C GLN A 15 -10.24 11.50 -7.66
N THR A 16 -10.60 11.60 -8.94
CA THR A 16 -11.37 10.59 -9.66
C THR A 16 -10.48 9.38 -9.89
N LEU A 17 -11.04 8.18 -9.70
CA LEU A 17 -10.45 6.91 -10.13
C LEU A 17 -9.71 7.08 -11.48
N PRO A 18 -8.46 6.57 -11.61
CA PRO A 18 -7.80 6.54 -12.91
C PRO A 18 -8.71 5.83 -13.93
N ARG A 19 -8.76 6.37 -15.15
CA ARG A 19 -9.54 5.74 -16.22
C ARG A 19 -8.80 4.49 -16.65
N LEU A 20 -9.24 3.34 -16.13
CA LEU A 20 -8.71 2.05 -16.55
C LEU A 20 -8.76 1.95 -18.10
N PRO A 21 -7.68 1.47 -18.74
CA PRO A 21 -7.62 1.39 -20.19
C PRO A 21 -8.80 0.56 -20.72
N GLY A 22 -9.40 1.02 -21.82
CA GLY A 22 -10.42 0.27 -22.55
C GLY A 22 -9.87 -1.10 -22.96
N ARG A 23 -10.76 -2.10 -23.05
CA ARG A 23 -10.42 -3.50 -23.40
C ARG A 23 -9.27 -3.57 -24.40
N PRO A 24 -8.16 -4.27 -24.10
CA PRO A 24 -7.10 -4.45 -25.07
C PRO A 24 -7.68 -5.13 -26.31
N SER A 25 -7.31 -4.62 -27.49
CA SER A 25 -7.55 -5.33 -28.75
C SER A 25 -6.90 -6.71 -28.66
N GLU A 26 -7.59 -7.73 -29.16
CA GLU A 26 -7.22 -9.15 -29.11
C GLU A 26 -5.71 -9.38 -29.33
N ARG A 27 -4.95 -9.41 -28.25
CA ARG A 27 -3.62 -10.01 -28.19
C ARG A 27 -3.72 -11.19 -27.26
N VAL A 28 -3.24 -12.32 -27.77
CA VAL A 28 -3.27 -13.65 -27.18
C VAL A 28 -2.87 -13.60 -25.71
N SER A 29 -3.75 -14.10 -24.84
CA SER A 29 -3.48 -14.31 -23.41
C SER A 29 -2.14 -15.05 -23.24
N ALA A 30 -1.16 -14.38 -22.61
CA ALA A 30 0.09 -15.03 -22.19
C ALA A 30 -0.14 -16.09 -21.08
N TYR A 31 -1.34 -16.10 -20.50
CA TYR A 31 -1.78 -17.08 -19.52
C TYR A 31 -2.55 -18.21 -20.24
N GLY A 32 -1.80 -19.09 -20.89
CA GLY A 32 -2.30 -20.40 -21.33
C GLY A 32 -2.30 -21.40 -20.17
N PRO A 33 -3.21 -22.38 -20.15
CA PRO A 33 -3.26 -23.37 -19.08
C PRO A 33 -1.99 -24.23 -19.10
N ARG A 34 -1.19 -24.18 -18.03
CA ARG A 34 -0.13 -25.18 -17.80
C ARG A 34 -0.81 -26.52 -17.45
N ALA A 35 -0.51 -27.55 -18.24
CA ALA A 35 -1.08 -28.88 -18.06
C ALA A 35 -0.69 -29.48 -16.68
N ARG A 36 -1.69 -29.80 -15.85
CA ARG A 36 -1.51 -30.59 -14.62
C ARG A 36 -1.61 -32.08 -14.95
N ALA A 37 -0.64 -32.86 -14.49
CA ALA A 37 -0.81 -34.31 -14.35
C ALA A 37 -1.77 -34.58 -13.19
N SER A 38 -2.80 -35.38 -13.42
CA SER A 38 -3.84 -35.73 -12.43
C SER A 38 -3.32 -36.75 -11.42
N HIS A 39 -3.54 -36.48 -10.14
CA HIS A 39 -3.51 -37.44 -9.03
C HIS A 39 -4.81 -37.26 -8.22
N PRO A 40 -5.40 -38.35 -7.67
CA PRO A 40 -6.77 -38.33 -7.17
C PRO A 40 -6.90 -37.70 -5.77
N ASP A 41 -7.91 -36.84 -5.64
CA ASP A 41 -8.70 -36.41 -4.48
C ASP A 41 -8.20 -36.82 -3.08
N SER A 42 -7.22 -36.07 -2.56
CA SER A 42 -7.23 -35.72 -1.14
C SER A 42 -7.89 -34.35 -1.01
N VAL A 43 -9.01 -34.27 -0.29
CA VAL A 43 -9.54 -32.97 0.16
C VAL A 43 -8.52 -32.41 1.15
N THR A 44 -7.51 -31.71 0.63
CA THR A 44 -6.62 -30.90 1.46
C THR A 44 -7.51 -29.80 2.02
N LEU A 45 -7.87 -29.89 3.29
CA LEU A 45 -8.48 -28.78 4.01
C LEU A 45 -7.48 -27.62 3.92
N VAL A 46 -7.76 -26.66 3.03
CA VAL A 46 -6.94 -25.46 2.90
C VAL A 46 -7.18 -24.66 4.17
N SER A 47 -6.22 -24.70 5.10
CA SER A 47 -6.28 -23.91 6.33
C SER A 47 -6.43 -22.43 5.97
N THR A 48 -7.38 -21.75 6.61
CA THR A 48 -7.55 -20.30 6.49
C THR A 48 -6.28 -19.57 6.94
N LEU A 49 -6.11 -18.32 6.51
CA LEU A 49 -4.98 -17.51 6.98
C LEU A 49 -5.03 -17.32 8.51
N ALA A 50 -6.22 -17.19 9.10
CA ALA A 50 -6.40 -17.14 10.55
C ALA A 50 -5.86 -18.40 11.24
N GLU A 51 -6.18 -19.59 10.75
CA GLU A 51 -5.66 -20.86 11.29
C GLU A 51 -4.14 -20.97 11.15
N ARG A 52 -3.58 -20.55 10.00
CA ARG A 52 -2.12 -20.49 9.80
C ARG A 52 -1.42 -19.56 10.77
N LEU A 53 -2.12 -18.52 11.25
CA LEU A 53 -1.65 -17.59 12.26
C LEU A 53 -1.91 -18.07 13.70
N GLY A 54 -2.51 -19.26 13.88
CA GLY A 54 -2.79 -19.86 15.18
C GLY A 54 -4.11 -19.42 15.83
N TYR A 55 -5.03 -18.84 15.05
CA TYR A 55 -6.34 -18.41 15.51
C TYR A 55 -7.46 -19.37 15.06
N ALA A 56 -8.65 -19.20 15.63
CA ALA A 56 -9.85 -19.91 15.16
C ALA A 56 -10.18 -19.52 13.70
N PRO A 57 -10.78 -20.43 12.90
CA PRO A 57 -11.11 -20.16 11.49
C PRO A 57 -12.10 -19.00 11.29
N ASP A 58 -12.91 -18.69 12.30
CA ASP A 58 -13.86 -17.57 12.30
C ASP A 58 -13.32 -16.30 13.01
N ALA A 59 -12.06 -16.31 13.44
CA ALA A 59 -11.44 -15.18 14.12
C ALA A 59 -11.35 -13.96 13.18
N LYS A 60 -11.58 -12.78 13.76
CA LYS A 60 -11.39 -11.49 13.09
C LYS A 60 -10.03 -10.94 13.48
N LEU A 61 -9.16 -10.74 12.51
CA LEU A 61 -7.82 -10.19 12.71
C LEU A 61 -7.73 -8.87 11.94
N VAL A 62 -7.14 -7.86 12.56
CA VAL A 62 -7.01 -6.53 11.96
C VAL A 62 -5.57 -6.07 11.95
N ILE A 63 -5.16 -5.48 10.83
CA ILE A 63 -3.90 -4.75 10.67
C ILE A 63 -4.26 -3.28 10.47
N ILE A 64 -3.73 -2.40 11.31
CA ILE A 64 -3.83 -0.94 11.10
C ILE A 64 -2.48 -0.49 10.54
N SER A 65 -2.43 -0.27 9.22
CA SER A 65 -1.18 0.05 8.52
C SER A 65 -1.06 1.55 8.29
N CYS A 66 0.11 2.12 8.59
CA CYS A 66 0.44 3.48 8.19
C CYS A 66 1.19 3.50 6.85
N ASP A 67 0.73 4.33 5.92
CA ASP A 67 1.40 4.55 4.65
C ASP A 67 2.27 5.82 4.69
N ASP A 68 3.06 6.01 3.64
CA ASP A 68 3.87 7.21 3.37
C ASP A 68 4.96 7.55 4.39
N LEU A 69 5.43 6.55 5.15
CA LEU A 69 6.64 6.70 5.96
C LEU A 69 7.81 7.07 5.04
N GLY A 70 8.57 8.11 5.38
CA GLY A 70 9.66 8.64 4.55
C GLY A 70 9.26 9.74 3.58
N SER A 71 7.96 10.00 3.38
CA SER A 71 7.47 11.07 2.49
C SER A 71 7.91 12.45 2.97
N SER A 72 7.71 12.79 4.23
CA SER A 72 8.08 14.06 4.86
C SER A 72 8.61 13.84 6.29
N HIS A 73 9.24 14.85 6.89
CA HIS A 73 9.59 14.78 8.31
C HIS A 73 8.35 14.62 9.17
N ALA A 74 7.29 15.37 8.85
CA ALA A 74 6.03 15.30 9.57
C ALA A 74 5.35 13.92 9.48
N ALA A 75 5.41 13.26 8.32
CA ALA A 75 4.94 11.87 8.18
C ALA A 75 5.78 10.91 9.01
N ASN A 76 7.12 11.06 9.04
CA ASN A 76 7.96 10.23 9.89
C ASN A 76 7.58 10.33 11.37
N VAL A 77 7.40 11.54 11.88
CA VAL A 77 6.99 11.75 13.27
C VAL A 77 5.60 11.16 13.51
N GLY A 78 4.64 11.42 12.61
CA GLY A 78 3.26 10.96 12.74
C GLY A 78 3.14 9.44 12.74
N VAL A 79 3.78 8.77 11.77
CA VAL A 79 3.78 7.32 11.64
C VAL A 79 4.47 6.65 12.83
N TYR A 80 5.63 7.14 13.28
CA TYR A 80 6.30 6.54 14.44
C TYR A 80 5.52 6.74 15.74
N ALA A 81 4.83 7.87 15.91
CA ALA A 81 3.91 8.05 17.03
C ALA A 81 2.74 7.06 16.95
N ALA A 82 2.15 6.88 15.76
CA ALA A 82 1.07 5.92 15.53
C ALA A 82 1.46 4.47 15.87
N LEU A 83 2.69 4.06 15.56
CA LEU A 83 3.21 2.72 15.85
C LEU A 83 3.55 2.50 17.32
N ARG A 84 4.12 3.50 17.98
CA ARG A 84 4.74 3.33 19.31
C ARG A 84 3.83 3.73 20.46
N GLU A 85 2.94 4.67 20.21
CA GLU A 85 2.04 5.26 21.20
C GLU A 85 0.58 5.09 20.76
N GLY A 86 0.34 5.06 19.45
CA GLY A 86 -0.97 4.94 18.82
C GLY A 86 -1.49 3.53 18.60
N ALA A 87 -2.48 3.42 17.73
CA ALA A 87 -3.23 2.21 17.41
C ALA A 87 -2.74 1.47 16.14
N ALA A 88 -1.69 1.97 15.47
CA ALA A 88 -1.14 1.33 14.29
C ALA A 88 -0.31 0.09 14.67
N SER A 89 -0.30 -0.92 13.80
CA SER A 89 0.44 -2.17 14.01
C SER A 89 1.60 -2.36 13.03
N CYS A 90 1.60 -1.67 11.90
CA CYS A 90 2.71 -1.67 10.95
C CYS A 90 2.74 -0.39 10.11
N ALA A 91 3.84 -0.17 9.39
CA ALA A 91 3.91 0.89 8.40
C ALA A 91 4.73 0.46 7.17
N SER A 92 4.72 1.25 6.11
CA SER A 92 5.50 0.97 4.91
C SER A 92 6.34 2.17 4.45
N LEU A 93 7.63 1.95 4.22
CA LEU A 93 8.64 2.97 3.91
C LEU A 93 8.72 3.26 2.41
N MET A 94 8.52 4.53 2.02
CA MET A 94 8.78 5.04 0.68
C MET A 94 10.27 5.36 0.52
N VAL A 95 11.04 4.40 0.02
CA VAL A 95 12.50 4.52 -0.07
C VAL A 95 12.99 5.67 -0.96
N PRO A 96 12.35 5.98 -2.11
CA PRO A 96 12.77 7.11 -2.94
C PRO A 96 12.47 8.49 -2.34
N ALA A 97 11.62 8.56 -1.31
CA ALA A 97 11.14 9.82 -0.80
C ALA A 97 12.20 10.62 0.00
N PRO A 98 12.10 11.96 0.06
CA PRO A 98 13.18 12.81 0.58
C PRO A 98 13.58 12.54 2.03
N TRP A 99 12.65 12.05 2.85
CA TRP A 99 12.85 11.79 4.28
C TRP A 99 12.99 10.30 4.62
N ALA A 100 13.18 9.44 3.62
CA ALA A 100 13.27 7.99 3.81
C ALA A 100 14.48 7.55 4.66
N HIS A 101 15.65 8.14 4.43
CA HIS A 101 16.85 7.81 5.22
C HIS A 101 16.71 8.26 6.68
N HIS A 102 16.04 9.39 6.92
CA HIS A 102 15.69 9.83 8.28
C HIS A 102 14.73 8.84 8.95
N ALA A 103 13.71 8.37 8.21
CA ALA A 103 12.79 7.36 8.71
C ALA A 103 13.54 6.08 9.11
N ALA A 104 14.46 5.60 8.26
CA ALA A 104 15.26 4.43 8.56
C ALA A 104 16.18 4.61 9.78
N ALA A 105 16.78 5.81 9.96
CA ALA A 105 17.59 6.13 11.13
C ALA A 105 16.79 6.12 12.45
N MET A 106 15.47 6.33 12.39
CA MET A 106 14.57 6.25 13.55
C MET A 106 14.09 4.82 13.86
N TYR A 107 14.41 3.83 13.01
CA TYR A 107 13.90 2.47 13.13
C TYR A 107 14.37 1.78 14.41
N ARG A 108 13.45 1.11 15.12
CA ARG A 108 13.73 0.43 16.40
C ARG A 108 13.30 -1.04 16.41
N GLY A 109 13.18 -1.66 15.24
CA GLY A 109 12.63 -3.01 15.12
C GLY A 109 11.11 -3.03 15.01
N ASP A 110 10.48 -1.90 14.64
CA ASP A 110 9.05 -1.78 14.35
C ASP A 110 8.64 -2.72 13.16
N ASP A 111 7.35 -2.96 12.98
CA ASP A 111 6.83 -3.75 11.85
C ASP A 111 6.77 -2.88 10.59
N LEU A 112 7.88 -2.84 9.82
CA LEU A 112 8.01 -1.99 8.64
C LEU A 112 8.13 -2.81 7.35
N GLY A 113 7.26 -2.51 6.39
CA GLY A 113 7.38 -2.94 5.00
C GLY A 113 8.05 -1.90 4.11
N VAL A 114 8.14 -2.21 2.82
CA VAL A 114 8.55 -1.26 1.78
C VAL A 114 7.33 -0.86 0.97
N HIS A 115 7.09 0.45 0.89
CA HIS A 115 6.04 1.06 0.08
C HIS A 115 6.61 1.30 -1.32
N LEU A 116 6.50 0.31 -2.21
CA LEU A 116 7.05 0.36 -3.56
C LEU A 116 6.48 1.57 -4.31
N THR A 117 7.36 2.52 -4.62
CA THR A 117 6.99 3.84 -5.12
C THR A 117 7.49 4.02 -6.54
N LEU A 118 6.58 4.27 -7.48
CA LEU A 118 6.87 4.47 -8.91
C LEU A 118 6.19 5.73 -9.48
N ASN A 119 5.53 6.51 -8.63
CA ASN A 119 4.83 7.74 -8.99
C ASN A 119 5.13 8.83 -7.95
N ALA A 120 4.89 10.08 -8.32
CA ALA A 120 4.98 11.26 -7.44
C ALA A 120 3.84 12.23 -7.77
N GLU A 121 2.72 12.05 -7.09
CA GLU A 121 1.42 12.68 -7.37
C GLU A 121 1.33 14.16 -6.98
N HIS A 122 2.19 14.63 -6.08
CA HIS A 122 2.15 16.02 -5.61
C HIS A 122 2.91 16.95 -6.58
N PRO A 123 2.24 17.94 -7.21
CA PRO A 123 2.86 18.76 -8.26
C PRO A 123 4.09 19.56 -7.82
N LEU A 124 4.13 19.94 -6.54
CA LEU A 124 5.20 20.78 -5.96
C LEU A 124 6.14 19.99 -5.06
N TYR A 125 5.90 18.69 -4.88
CA TYR A 125 6.68 17.84 -3.98
C TYR A 125 6.92 16.48 -4.64
N GLN A 126 8.03 16.39 -5.38
CA GLN A 126 8.34 15.24 -6.21
C GLN A 126 9.60 14.51 -5.73
N TRP A 127 9.61 13.21 -5.95
CA TRP A 127 10.76 12.31 -5.80
C TRP A 127 10.93 11.51 -7.09
N GLY A 128 12.09 10.88 -7.27
CA GLY A 128 12.45 10.17 -8.49
C GLY A 128 13.09 8.82 -8.22
N PRO A 129 13.36 8.04 -9.28
CA PRO A 129 13.96 6.71 -9.15
C PRO A 129 15.33 6.78 -8.49
N ILE A 130 15.63 5.78 -7.66
CA ILE A 130 16.95 5.63 -7.03
C ILE A 130 17.94 4.84 -7.91
N THR A 131 17.46 4.34 -9.05
CA THR A 131 18.25 3.71 -10.11
C THR A 131 18.28 4.56 -11.37
N HIS A 132 19.16 4.18 -12.32
CA HIS A 132 19.10 4.75 -13.66
C HIS A 132 17.92 4.13 -14.43
N ALA A 133 16.78 4.83 -14.44
CA ALA A 133 15.53 4.38 -15.07
C ALA A 133 14.82 5.52 -15.86
N PRO A 134 15.26 5.83 -17.09
CA PRO A 134 14.69 6.91 -17.90
C PRO A 134 13.20 6.75 -18.23
N SER A 135 12.68 5.52 -18.33
CA SER A 135 11.25 5.26 -18.55
C SER A 135 10.39 5.58 -17.33
N LEU A 136 11.02 5.69 -16.16
CA LEU A 136 10.37 6.06 -14.89
C LEU A 136 10.56 7.55 -14.57
N LEU A 137 11.06 8.35 -15.51
CA LEU A 137 11.18 9.79 -15.34
C LEU A 137 10.06 10.52 -16.09
N SER A 138 9.44 11.46 -15.40
CA SER A 138 8.59 12.47 -16.03
C SER A 138 9.45 13.63 -16.55
N GLY A 139 8.86 14.48 -17.39
CA GLY A 139 9.51 15.71 -17.87
C GLY A 139 9.91 16.70 -16.76
N GLY A 140 9.41 16.52 -15.53
CA GLY A 140 9.76 17.33 -14.35
C GLY A 140 11.00 16.86 -13.59
N GLY A 141 11.59 15.71 -13.94
CA GLY A 141 12.80 15.18 -13.29
C GLY A 141 12.55 14.27 -12.07
N GLY A 142 11.29 13.95 -11.77
CA GLY A 142 10.89 12.94 -10.80
C GLY A 142 10.12 11.79 -11.47
N PHE A 143 9.45 10.94 -10.68
CA PHE A 143 8.54 9.94 -11.21
C PHE A 143 7.35 10.55 -11.97
N PRO A 144 6.61 9.75 -12.77
CA PRO A 144 5.31 10.13 -13.32
C PRO A 144 4.34 10.60 -12.24
N SER A 145 3.59 11.66 -12.53
CA SER A 145 2.62 12.21 -11.57
C SER A 145 1.28 11.50 -11.57
N SER A 146 1.01 10.66 -12.58
CA SER A 146 -0.20 9.85 -12.65
C SER A 146 0.15 8.39 -12.97
N ILE A 147 -0.74 7.50 -12.54
CA ILE A 147 -0.62 6.06 -12.83
C ILE A 147 -0.74 5.79 -14.34
N ASP A 148 -1.60 6.54 -15.05
CA ASP A 148 -1.77 6.40 -16.49
C ASP A 148 -0.47 6.74 -17.24
N ASP A 149 0.21 7.82 -16.85
CA ASP A 149 1.50 8.22 -17.44
C ASP A 149 2.59 7.17 -17.18
N LEU A 150 2.62 6.62 -15.96
CA LEU A 150 3.51 5.49 -15.64
C LEU A 150 3.23 4.28 -16.54
N TRP A 151 1.96 3.91 -16.72
CA TRP A 151 1.57 2.72 -17.47
C TRP A 151 1.77 2.83 -18.98
N GLU A 152 1.79 4.04 -19.53
CA GLU A 152 2.02 4.29 -20.94
C GLU A 152 3.51 4.21 -21.31
N HIS A 153 4.41 4.57 -20.39
CA HIS A 153 5.81 4.80 -20.71
C HIS A 153 6.81 3.87 -20.00
N ALA A 154 6.46 3.28 -18.85
CA ALA A 154 7.41 2.53 -18.04
C ALA A 154 7.81 1.19 -18.67
N ASP A 155 9.12 0.95 -18.68
CA ASP A 155 9.72 -0.34 -19.05
C ASP A 155 9.71 -1.28 -17.84
N ALA A 156 9.22 -2.51 -18.02
CA ALA A 156 9.04 -3.47 -16.93
C ALA A 156 10.37 -3.89 -16.27
N GLU A 157 11.49 -3.93 -17.01
CA GLU A 157 12.79 -4.25 -16.44
C GLU A 157 13.37 -3.08 -15.64
N GLU A 158 13.09 -1.84 -16.06
CA GLU A 158 13.38 -0.66 -15.24
C GLU A 158 12.56 -0.64 -13.95
N VAL A 159 11.26 -0.94 -14.02
CA VAL A 159 10.39 -1.12 -12.83
C VAL A 159 10.97 -2.18 -11.90
N ARG A 160 11.37 -3.35 -12.43
CA ARG A 160 11.96 -4.44 -11.66
C ARG A 160 13.24 -4.01 -10.95
N ARG A 161 14.17 -3.37 -11.66
CA ARG A 161 15.43 -2.89 -11.07
C ARG A 161 15.19 -1.84 -10.00
N GLU A 162 14.28 -0.91 -10.25
CA GLU A 162 13.92 0.16 -9.32
C GLU A 162 13.28 -0.41 -8.04
N CYS A 163 12.24 -1.23 -8.16
CA CYS A 163 11.56 -1.83 -7.00
C CYS A 163 12.49 -2.74 -6.19
N ARG A 164 13.33 -3.53 -6.85
CA ARG A 164 14.39 -4.31 -6.17
C ARG A 164 15.32 -3.40 -5.38
N ALA A 165 15.83 -2.34 -6.00
CA ALA A 165 16.75 -1.42 -5.36
C ALA A 165 16.12 -0.74 -4.14
N GLN A 166 14.82 -0.45 -4.18
CA GLN A 166 14.10 0.10 -3.01
C GLN A 166 14.13 -0.89 -1.85
N ILE A 167 13.81 -2.17 -2.09
CA ILE A 167 13.85 -3.22 -1.06
C ILE A 167 15.27 -3.40 -0.50
N GLU A 168 16.25 -3.55 -1.39
CA GLU A 168 17.65 -3.74 -1.00
C GLU A 168 18.19 -2.55 -0.20
N ARG A 169 17.82 -1.32 -0.59
CA ARG A 169 18.22 -0.11 0.12
C ARG A 169 17.63 -0.04 1.53
N ALA A 170 16.35 -0.40 1.71
CA ALA A 170 15.75 -0.48 3.04
C ALA A 170 16.49 -1.49 3.94
N ILE A 171 16.84 -2.65 3.40
CA ILE A 171 17.64 -3.68 4.10
C ILE A 171 19.02 -3.15 4.47
N VAL A 172 19.70 -2.46 3.54
CA VAL A 172 21.03 -1.84 3.78
C VAL A 172 20.96 -0.77 4.87
N TRP A 173 19.85 -0.03 4.96
CA TRP A 173 19.60 0.91 6.05
C TRP A 173 19.25 0.26 7.40
N GLY A 174 19.21 -1.07 7.46
CA GLY A 174 18.98 -1.84 8.69
C GLY A 174 17.51 -2.14 8.98
N VAL A 175 16.59 -1.89 8.05
CA VAL A 175 15.17 -2.22 8.22
C VAL A 175 14.96 -3.72 8.01
N ASP A 176 14.35 -4.40 8.99
CA ASP A 176 13.89 -5.78 8.83
C ASP A 176 12.54 -5.80 8.10
N VAL A 177 12.59 -5.76 6.77
CA VAL A 177 11.40 -5.59 5.90
C VAL A 177 10.39 -6.72 6.12
N THR A 178 9.17 -6.36 6.53
CA THR A 178 8.12 -7.33 6.90
C THR A 178 7.13 -7.65 5.79
N HIS A 179 6.90 -6.72 4.87
CA HIS A 179 5.95 -6.87 3.77
C HIS A 179 6.27 -5.90 2.63
N LEU A 180 5.60 -6.09 1.49
CA LEU A 180 5.56 -5.11 0.41
C LEU A 180 4.15 -4.52 0.31
N ALA A 181 4.09 -3.21 0.08
CA ALA A 181 2.86 -2.49 -0.20
C ALA A 181 3.09 -1.58 -1.42
N PRO A 182 2.12 -1.44 -2.33
CA PRO A 182 2.27 -0.59 -3.51
C PRO A 182 1.76 0.82 -3.25
N HIS A 183 2.56 1.83 -3.58
CA HIS A 183 2.10 3.21 -3.59
C HIS A 183 1.09 3.43 -4.71
N LEU A 184 -0.03 4.06 -4.34
CA LEU A 184 -1.21 4.25 -5.18
C LEU A 184 -1.72 3.00 -5.94
N SER A 185 -1.41 1.78 -5.46
CA SER A 185 -1.67 0.52 -6.17
C SER A 185 -1.08 0.48 -7.61
N ALA A 186 -0.10 1.34 -7.92
CA ALA A 186 0.38 1.59 -9.27
C ALA A 186 0.94 0.33 -9.96
N ILE A 187 1.57 -0.54 -9.17
CA ILE A 187 2.20 -1.78 -9.66
C ILE A 187 1.21 -2.97 -9.73
N THR A 188 0.00 -2.85 -9.15
CA THR A 188 -0.89 -4.01 -8.92
C THR A 188 -1.96 -4.19 -10.00
N LEU A 189 -2.31 -3.11 -10.72
CA LEU A 189 -3.46 -3.11 -11.64
C LEU A 189 -3.07 -3.27 -13.11
N ARG A 190 -1.80 -3.57 -13.40
CA ARG A 190 -1.31 -3.94 -14.73
C ARG A 190 -0.64 -5.30 -14.67
N PRO A 191 -1.01 -6.26 -15.53
CA PRO A 191 -0.43 -7.61 -15.49
C PRO A 191 1.09 -7.61 -15.51
N GLU A 192 1.71 -6.81 -16.38
CA GLU A 192 3.17 -6.78 -16.54
C GLU A 192 3.89 -6.29 -15.28
N PHE A 193 3.29 -5.36 -14.54
CA PHE A 193 3.84 -4.82 -13.31
C PHE A 193 3.51 -5.72 -12.11
N PHE A 194 2.36 -6.39 -12.15
CA PHE A 194 2.02 -7.36 -11.13
C PHE A 194 3.00 -8.55 -11.12
N ASP A 195 3.46 -8.99 -12.29
CA ASP A 195 4.49 -10.03 -12.40
C ASP A 195 5.77 -9.60 -11.68
N VAL A 196 6.21 -8.35 -11.86
CA VAL A 196 7.35 -7.78 -11.11
C VAL A 196 7.08 -7.79 -9.60
N TYR A 197 5.90 -7.37 -9.18
CA TYR A 197 5.52 -7.33 -7.76
C TYR A 197 5.54 -8.74 -7.14
N LEU A 198 4.99 -9.72 -7.85
CA LEU A 198 4.93 -11.10 -7.42
C LEU A 198 6.31 -11.76 -7.36
N ASP A 199 7.14 -11.55 -8.39
CA ASP A 199 8.51 -12.06 -8.43
C ASP A 199 9.34 -11.55 -7.24
N LEU A 200 9.23 -10.26 -6.92
CA LEU A 200 9.91 -9.67 -5.77
C LEU A 200 9.38 -10.23 -4.45
N ALA A 201 8.06 -10.46 -4.34
CA ALA A 201 7.47 -11.09 -3.15
C ALA A 201 8.01 -12.51 -2.93
N VAL A 202 8.12 -13.31 -4.00
CA VAL A 202 8.70 -14.66 -3.97
C VAL A 202 10.17 -14.59 -3.58
N GLU A 203 10.95 -13.75 -4.25
CA GLU A 203 12.39 -13.65 -4.06
C GLU A 203 12.77 -13.24 -2.64
N PHE A 204 12.16 -12.16 -2.13
CA PHE A 204 12.44 -11.66 -0.79
C PHE A 204 11.65 -12.43 0.29
N ARG A 205 10.78 -13.36 -0.11
CA ARG A 205 9.87 -14.11 0.75
C ARG A 205 9.11 -13.15 1.67
N LEU A 206 8.43 -12.19 1.08
CA LEU A 206 7.64 -11.18 1.77
C LEU A 206 6.14 -11.32 1.44
N PRO A 207 5.24 -11.24 2.45
CA PRO A 207 3.83 -11.07 2.21
C PRO A 207 3.57 -9.73 1.53
N ILE A 208 2.44 -9.64 0.83
CA ILE A 208 2.10 -8.46 0.03
C ILE A 208 0.72 -7.92 0.36
N ARG A 209 0.55 -6.60 0.21
CA ARG A 209 -0.77 -5.96 0.16
C ARG A 209 -1.39 -6.17 -1.22
N LEU A 210 -2.66 -6.60 -1.26
CA LEU A 210 -3.45 -6.72 -2.48
C LEU A 210 -4.79 -5.97 -2.36
N PRO A 211 -5.29 -5.33 -3.43
CA PRO A 211 -6.56 -4.63 -3.41
C PRO A 211 -7.74 -5.58 -3.20
N SER A 212 -8.76 -5.14 -2.45
CA SER A 212 -10.08 -5.81 -2.36
C SER A 212 -11.20 -5.02 -3.05
N THR A 213 -11.00 -3.73 -3.28
CA THR A 213 -11.99 -2.85 -3.92
C THR A 213 -11.99 -2.96 -5.45
N VAL A 214 -10.95 -3.56 -6.02
CA VAL A 214 -10.86 -3.90 -7.45
C VAL A 214 -10.98 -5.41 -7.61
N THR A 215 -11.97 -5.86 -8.39
CA THR A 215 -12.16 -7.29 -8.69
C THR A 215 -11.18 -7.74 -9.77
N ALA A 216 -10.91 -9.05 -9.84
CA ALA A 216 -10.12 -9.65 -10.93
C ALA A 216 -10.69 -9.26 -12.31
N ASP A 217 -12.02 -9.26 -12.46
CA ASP A 217 -12.68 -8.86 -13.70
C ASP A 217 -12.41 -7.39 -14.09
N ARG A 218 -12.33 -6.49 -13.09
CA ARG A 218 -12.01 -5.08 -13.32
C ARG A 218 -10.53 -4.87 -13.61
N ALA A 219 -9.66 -5.63 -12.96
CA ALA A 219 -8.21 -5.62 -13.22
C ALA A 219 -7.86 -6.29 -14.57
N GLY A 220 -8.71 -7.20 -15.06
CA GLY A 220 -8.48 -7.98 -16.28
C GLY A 220 -7.68 -9.28 -16.07
N PHE A 221 -7.33 -9.64 -14.82
CA PHE A 221 -6.58 -10.85 -14.49
C PHE A 221 -6.74 -11.26 -13.01
N PRO A 222 -6.56 -12.55 -12.65
CA PRO A 222 -6.85 -13.07 -11.31
C PRO A 222 -5.67 -12.92 -10.32
N PHE A 223 -5.23 -11.68 -10.06
CA PHE A 223 -4.04 -11.37 -9.25
C PHE A 223 -3.98 -12.07 -7.87
N ARG A 224 -5.11 -12.19 -7.15
CA ARG A 224 -5.14 -12.92 -5.85
C ARG A 224 -4.89 -14.41 -6.00
N SER A 225 -5.44 -15.04 -7.03
CA SER A 225 -5.22 -16.47 -7.28
C SER A 225 -3.77 -16.72 -7.68
N LEU A 226 -3.20 -15.88 -8.56
CA LEU A 226 -1.80 -15.97 -8.96
C LEU A 226 -0.85 -15.85 -7.75
N ALA A 227 -1.08 -14.87 -6.87
CA ALA A 227 -0.30 -14.74 -5.65
C ALA A 227 -0.42 -15.96 -4.74
N ALA A 228 -1.62 -16.52 -4.57
CA ALA A 228 -1.84 -17.70 -3.76
C ALA A 228 -1.19 -18.97 -4.36
N GLU A 229 -1.17 -19.11 -5.68
CA GLU A 229 -0.54 -20.22 -6.39
C GLU A 229 0.99 -20.23 -6.21
N GLU A 230 1.62 -19.05 -6.13
CA GLU A 230 3.03 -18.89 -5.78
C GLU A 230 3.30 -18.96 -4.26
N GLY A 231 2.28 -19.26 -3.45
CA GLY A 231 2.39 -19.40 -2.00
C GLY A 231 2.54 -18.07 -1.24
N ILE A 232 2.31 -16.93 -1.89
CA ILE A 232 2.40 -15.61 -1.27
C ILE A 232 1.21 -15.37 -0.34
N VAL A 233 1.51 -14.87 0.86
CA VAL A 233 0.53 -14.49 1.88
C VAL A 233 0.14 -13.03 1.71
N PHE A 234 -1.16 -12.74 1.82
CA PHE A 234 -1.73 -11.41 1.77
C PHE A 234 -3.02 -11.36 2.62
N PRO A 235 -3.46 -10.19 3.11
CA PRO A 235 -4.73 -10.07 3.84
C PRO A 235 -5.95 -10.52 3.01
N ASP A 236 -6.89 -11.19 3.66
CA ASP A 236 -8.17 -11.61 3.06
C ASP A 236 -8.98 -10.40 2.58
N HIS A 237 -8.91 -9.31 3.33
CA HIS A 237 -9.60 -8.06 3.07
C HIS A 237 -8.66 -6.87 3.17
N PHE A 238 -8.78 -5.93 2.24
CA PHE A 238 -8.09 -4.65 2.28
C PHE A 238 -9.09 -3.51 2.18
N ASN A 239 -9.22 -2.75 3.25
CA ASN A 239 -10.04 -1.55 3.30
C ASN A 239 -9.19 -0.34 2.93
N HIS A 240 -9.42 0.14 1.70
CA HIS A 240 -8.72 1.28 1.16
C HIS A 240 -9.63 2.17 0.35
N ASP A 241 -9.41 3.48 0.50
CA ASP A 241 -10.03 4.57 -0.22
C ASP A 241 -8.92 5.57 -0.56
N TRP A 242 -8.99 6.17 -1.75
CA TRP A 242 -8.04 7.18 -2.21
C TRP A 242 -8.32 8.57 -1.62
N ARG A 243 -9.40 8.71 -0.85
CA ARG A 243 -9.79 9.98 -0.23
C ARG A 243 -8.92 10.30 0.99
N PRO A 244 -8.61 11.58 1.21
CA PRO A 244 -7.93 12.01 2.42
C PRO A 244 -8.86 11.91 3.63
N GLY A 245 -8.28 11.54 4.77
CA GLY A 245 -9.00 11.33 6.01
C GLY A 245 -9.67 9.96 6.05
N SER A 246 -9.41 9.24 7.14
CA SER A 246 -9.76 7.84 7.28
C SER A 246 -10.77 7.57 8.39
N ARG A 247 -11.11 8.56 9.22
CA ARG A 247 -11.88 8.37 10.47
C ARG A 247 -13.16 7.58 10.29
N ASP A 248 -14.09 8.07 9.48
CA ASP A 248 -15.39 7.42 9.30
C ASP A 248 -15.21 6.03 8.68
N ARG A 249 -14.37 5.91 7.65
CA ARG A 249 -14.03 4.66 6.99
C ARG A 249 -13.45 3.62 7.95
N VAL A 250 -12.53 4.03 8.84
CA VAL A 250 -11.90 3.14 9.83
C VAL A 250 -12.95 2.60 10.79
N PHE A 251 -13.81 3.45 11.36
CA PHE A 251 -14.85 2.98 12.28
C PHE A 251 -15.92 2.13 11.58
N GLU A 252 -16.32 2.46 10.36
CA GLU A 252 -17.22 1.64 9.55
C GLU A 252 -16.60 0.27 9.22
N ALA A 253 -15.31 0.23 8.86
CA ALA A 253 -14.59 -1.00 8.59
C ALA A 253 -14.49 -1.89 9.83
N LEU A 254 -14.17 -1.30 10.99
CA LEU A 254 -14.10 -2.02 12.27
C LEU A 254 -15.47 -2.59 12.67
N ALA A 255 -16.55 -1.82 12.49
CA ALA A 255 -17.91 -2.26 12.80
C ALA A 255 -18.40 -3.39 11.87
N SER A 256 -17.83 -3.53 10.67
CA SER A 256 -18.25 -4.49 9.64
C SER A 256 -17.21 -5.59 9.34
N LEU A 257 -16.25 -5.80 10.25
CA LEU A 257 -15.21 -6.83 10.09
C LEU A 257 -15.79 -8.22 9.86
N LYS A 258 -15.28 -8.86 8.82
CA LYS A 258 -15.51 -10.26 8.48
C LYS A 258 -14.43 -11.14 9.13
N PRO A 259 -14.71 -12.44 9.36
CA PRO A 259 -13.67 -13.41 9.69
C PRO A 259 -12.50 -13.38 8.70
N GLY A 260 -11.29 -13.63 9.18
CA GLY A 260 -10.04 -13.52 8.43
C GLY A 260 -9.23 -12.27 8.79
N VAL A 261 -8.20 -12.00 8.00
CA VAL A 261 -7.29 -10.85 8.17
C VAL A 261 -7.79 -9.68 7.32
N THR A 262 -8.13 -8.58 7.99
CA THR A 262 -8.45 -7.30 7.36
C THR A 262 -7.34 -6.29 7.59
N GLU A 263 -6.78 -5.75 6.52
CA GLU A 263 -5.91 -4.58 6.60
C GLU A 263 -6.71 -3.29 6.36
N ILE A 264 -6.49 -2.30 7.22
CA ILE A 264 -7.04 -0.95 7.13
C ILE A 264 -5.85 0.02 7.13
N HIS A 265 -5.64 0.71 6.02
CA HIS A 265 -4.57 1.71 5.93
C HIS A 265 -5.01 3.07 6.53
N VAL A 266 -4.06 3.90 6.95
CA VAL A 266 -4.20 5.31 7.38
C VAL A 266 -2.94 6.09 7.00
N GLN A 267 -2.99 7.42 6.96
CA GLN A 267 -1.86 8.29 6.58
C GLN A 267 -1.59 9.38 7.64
N PRO A 268 -1.12 9.01 8.85
CA PRO A 268 -0.98 9.97 9.95
C PRO A 268 0.24 10.88 9.76
N VAL A 269 0.03 12.20 9.79
CA VAL A 269 1.09 13.21 9.75
C VAL A 269 0.87 14.28 10.83
N ILE A 270 1.94 14.84 11.40
CA ILE A 270 1.80 15.98 12.30
C ILE A 270 1.55 17.29 11.53
N ASP A 271 0.82 18.22 12.14
CA ASP A 271 0.49 19.50 11.53
C ASP A 271 1.73 20.41 11.46
N THR A 272 2.20 20.66 10.24
CA THR A 272 3.36 21.52 9.97
C THR A 272 3.13 22.37 8.73
N PRO A 273 3.83 23.53 8.60
CA PRO A 273 3.80 24.31 7.37
C PRO A 273 4.25 23.53 6.12
N GLU A 274 5.16 22.55 6.26
CA GLU A 274 5.60 21.67 5.17
C GLU A 274 4.42 20.87 4.62
N VAL A 275 3.72 20.12 5.48
CA VAL A 275 2.58 19.29 5.07
C VAL A 275 1.47 20.11 4.43
N ARG A 276 1.13 21.27 5.03
CA ARG A 276 0.09 22.15 4.50
C ARG A 276 0.45 22.78 3.14
N ALA A 277 1.73 22.74 2.74
CA ALA A 277 2.18 23.19 1.43
C ALA A 277 2.22 22.07 0.38
N ILE A 278 2.21 20.79 0.80
CA ILE A 278 2.28 19.63 -0.12
C ILE A 278 0.94 19.41 -0.84
N SER A 279 -0.18 19.46 -0.10
CA SER A 279 -1.50 19.18 -0.65
C SER A 279 -2.60 19.95 0.10
N ASP A 280 -3.67 20.30 -0.62
CA ASP A 280 -4.91 20.82 -0.04
C ASP A 280 -5.60 19.78 0.87
N ASP A 281 -5.23 18.51 0.71
CA ASP A 281 -5.76 17.36 1.45
C ASP A 281 -5.10 17.15 2.82
N ALA A 282 -4.13 18.00 3.19
CA ALA A 282 -3.34 17.91 4.42
C ALA A 282 -4.18 17.72 5.70
N GLU A 283 -5.37 18.32 5.78
CA GLU A 283 -6.22 18.20 6.97
C GLU A 283 -6.69 16.76 7.20
N GLY A 284 -6.89 15.97 6.14
CA GLY A 284 -7.25 14.56 6.27
C GLY A 284 -6.13 13.72 6.89
N TRP A 285 -4.88 13.95 6.48
CA TRP A 285 -3.72 13.26 7.05
C TRP A 285 -3.43 13.69 8.50
N ILE A 286 -3.68 14.96 8.81
CA ILE A 286 -3.59 15.48 10.18
C ILE A 286 -4.70 14.87 11.05
N ASP A 287 -5.92 14.69 10.53
CA ASP A 287 -6.96 13.97 11.24
C ASP A 287 -6.64 12.49 11.43
N ASP A 288 -5.96 11.85 10.47
CA ASP A 288 -5.48 10.47 10.63
C ASP A 288 -4.51 10.35 11.79
N TYR A 289 -3.61 11.33 12.00
CA TYR A 289 -2.77 11.39 13.18
C TYR A 289 -3.62 11.48 14.46
N ARG A 290 -4.57 12.42 14.51
CA ARG A 290 -5.47 12.57 15.68
C ARG A 290 -6.24 11.28 15.95
N LEU A 291 -6.73 10.60 14.90
CA LEU A 291 -7.47 9.34 15.00
C LEU A 291 -6.63 8.24 15.65
N VAL A 292 -5.43 7.98 15.13
CA VAL A 292 -4.66 6.80 15.53
C VAL A 292 -3.68 7.06 16.65
N VAL A 293 -3.40 8.32 16.99
CA VAL A 293 -2.53 8.72 18.11
C VAL A 293 -3.36 9.30 19.25
N ASP A 294 -3.99 10.46 19.04
CA ASP A 294 -4.71 11.16 20.13
C ASP A 294 -5.98 10.40 20.57
N ASN A 295 -6.68 9.78 19.61
CA ASN A 295 -7.88 8.96 19.81
C ASN A 295 -7.58 7.45 19.75
N ALA A 296 -6.32 7.03 19.97
CA ALA A 296 -5.94 5.62 19.88
C ALA A 296 -6.78 4.70 20.79
N ALA A 297 -7.24 5.21 21.94
CA ALA A 297 -8.11 4.48 22.85
C ALA A 297 -9.46 4.13 22.22
N ASP A 298 -10.04 5.04 21.44
CA ASP A 298 -11.33 4.85 20.75
C ASP A 298 -11.19 3.79 19.64
N VAL A 299 -10.09 3.83 18.90
CA VAL A 299 -9.78 2.81 17.87
C VAL A 299 -9.59 1.44 18.51
N ARG A 300 -8.83 1.35 19.60
CA ARG A 300 -8.65 0.08 20.34
C ARG A 300 -9.96 -0.44 20.92
N ALA A 301 -10.81 0.43 21.45
CA ALA A 301 -12.14 0.07 21.93
C ALA A 301 -13.00 -0.49 20.80
N ALA A 302 -13.00 0.14 19.62
CA ALA A 302 -13.73 -0.34 18.45
C ALA A 302 -13.23 -1.72 17.98
N ILE A 303 -11.91 -1.96 17.96
CA ILE A 303 -11.32 -3.28 17.67
C ILE A 303 -11.83 -4.33 18.67
N SER A 304 -11.82 -4.01 19.96
CA SER A 304 -12.30 -4.90 21.01
C SER A 304 -13.81 -5.18 20.89
N THR A 305 -14.62 -4.15 20.61
CA THR A 305 -16.08 -4.29 20.40
C THR A 305 -16.38 -5.16 19.18
N ALA A 306 -15.57 -5.09 18.13
CA ALA A 306 -15.70 -5.96 16.96
C ALA A 306 -15.31 -7.42 17.23
N GLY A 307 -14.73 -7.71 18.41
CA GLY A 307 -14.19 -9.02 18.76
C GLY A 307 -12.94 -9.37 17.96
N ALA A 308 -12.19 -8.37 17.49
CA ALA A 308 -11.03 -8.57 16.63
C ALA A 308 -9.70 -8.50 17.41
N SER A 309 -8.70 -9.20 16.91
CA SER A 309 -7.32 -9.11 17.44
C SER A 309 -6.45 -8.26 16.51
N LEU A 310 -5.72 -7.30 17.07
CA LEU A 310 -4.74 -6.51 16.34
C LEU A 310 -3.48 -7.35 16.09
N ILE A 311 -3.07 -7.45 14.83
CA ILE A 311 -1.84 -8.13 14.39
C ILE A 311 -1.02 -7.21 13.47
N GLY A 312 0.21 -7.61 13.14
CA GLY A 312 1.07 -6.94 12.17
C GLY A 312 1.51 -7.87 11.03
N TYR A 313 2.06 -7.29 9.96
CA TYR A 313 2.56 -8.05 8.82
C TYR A 313 3.73 -8.99 9.16
N ARG A 314 4.47 -8.74 10.24
CA ARG A 314 5.48 -9.67 10.74
C ARG A 314 4.91 -11.05 11.04
N ALA A 315 3.66 -11.13 11.53
CA ALA A 315 2.99 -12.39 11.77
C ALA A 315 2.72 -13.14 10.45
N LEU A 316 2.22 -12.42 9.44
CA LEU A 316 2.01 -12.96 8.08
C LEU A 316 3.33 -13.45 7.47
N ARG A 317 4.40 -12.67 7.58
CA ARG A 317 5.74 -13.06 7.09
C ARG A 317 6.26 -14.30 7.78
N THR A 318 6.04 -14.41 9.09
CA THR A 318 6.45 -15.59 9.87
C THR A 318 5.69 -16.84 9.40
N ALA A 319 4.37 -16.76 9.27
CA ALA A 319 3.53 -17.84 8.79
C ALA A 319 3.72 -18.19 7.30
N MET A 320 4.32 -17.29 6.51
CA MET A 320 4.70 -17.56 5.12
C MET A 320 6.06 -18.26 5.01
N ARG A 321 6.94 -18.07 5.99
CA ARG A 321 8.30 -18.63 6.01
C ARG A 321 8.42 -19.92 6.83
N SER A 322 7.37 -20.30 7.56
CA SER A 322 7.21 -21.56 8.30
C SER A 322 6.75 -22.68 7.39
#